data_AF-A0A8S0GX53-F1
#
_entry.id   AF-A0A8S0GX53-F1
#
_cell.length_a   1.000
_cell.length_b   1.000
_cell.length_c   1.000
_cell.angle_alpha   90.00
_cell.angle_beta   90.00
_cell.angle_gamma   90.00
#
_symmetry.space_group_name_H-M   'P 1'
#
loop_
_entity.id
_entity.type
_entity.pdbx_description
1 polymer ?
#
loop_
_entity_poly.entity_id
_entity_poly.type
_entity_poly.pdbx_seq_one_letter_code
_entity_poly.pdbx_strand_id
1 'polypeptide(L)'
;MQQRLRQEPGLLGDWLLERQRLDPPVQNTRRFVTAPCTVHGVELQAGETILVLLAAANQDPALAAITGSNPAHQGFSFGAGAHRCPGRELALGIVRCLLHALLQGPGLDALALDWQYQASVNGRIPLFSDRGEAEQ
;
A
#
# COMPACT_ATOMS: atom_id res chain seq x y z
N MET A 1 -2.46 8.31 -17.65
CA MET A 1 -2.48 8.77 -16.23
C MET A 1 -1.41 9.83 -15.96
N GLN A 2 -0.13 9.58 -16.24
CA GLN A 2 0.94 10.57 -16.07
C GLN A 2 0.64 11.93 -16.73
N GLN A 3 0.17 11.94 -17.99
CA GLN A 3 -0.23 13.17 -18.68
C GLN A 3 -1.34 13.93 -17.94
N ARG A 4 -2.33 13.21 -17.40
CA ARG A 4 -3.43 13.81 -16.60
C ARG A 4 -2.89 14.42 -15.31
N LEU A 5 -1.97 13.76 -14.61
CA LEU A 5 -1.33 14.31 -13.42
C LEU A 5 -0.44 15.53 -13.73
N ARG A 6 0.11 15.65 -14.95
CA ARG A 6 0.80 16.87 -15.40
C ARG A 6 -0.17 18.02 -15.66
N GLN A 7 -1.32 17.74 -16.28
CA GLN A 7 -2.35 18.74 -16.60
C GLN A 7 -3.12 19.19 -15.35
N GLU A 8 -3.30 18.30 -14.37
CA GLU A 8 -4.06 18.53 -13.15
C GLU A 8 -3.25 18.07 -11.91
N PRO A 9 -2.19 18.80 -11.49
CA PRO A 9 -1.32 18.39 -10.37
C PRO A 9 -2.06 18.21 -9.03
N GLY A 10 -3.19 18.90 -8.86
CA GLY A 10 -4.04 18.78 -7.66
C GLY A 10 -4.56 17.36 -7.42
N LEU A 11 -4.64 16.52 -8.45
CA LEU A 11 -5.10 15.13 -8.34
C LEU A 11 -4.05 14.17 -7.73
N LEU A 12 -2.79 14.61 -7.63
CA LEU A 12 -1.68 13.74 -7.19
C LEU A 12 -1.92 13.15 -5.80
N GLY A 13 -2.51 13.93 -4.90
CA GLY A 13 -2.76 13.52 -3.53
C GLY A 13 -3.72 12.32 -3.45
N ASP A 14 -4.89 12.44 -4.07
CA ASP A 14 -5.90 11.39 -4.08
C ASP A 14 -5.46 10.18 -4.90
N TRP A 15 -4.77 10.42 -6.02
CA TRP A 15 -4.20 9.35 -6.82
C TRP A 15 -3.20 8.50 -6.02
N LEU A 16 -2.31 9.14 -5.26
CA LEU A 16 -1.33 8.44 -4.43
C LEU A 16 -2.01 7.59 -3.35
N LEU A 17 -3.00 8.15 -2.66
CA LEU A 17 -3.74 7.45 -1.61
C LEU A 17 -4.49 6.24 -2.17
N GLU A 18 -5.09 6.38 -3.35
CA GLU A 18 -5.76 5.28 -4.03
C GLU A 18 -4.78 4.20 -4.52
N ARG A 19 -3.60 4.57 -5.03
CA ARG A 19 -2.55 3.60 -5.39
C ARG A 19 -2.03 2.85 -4.18
N GLN A 20 -1.80 3.55 -3.07
CA GLN A 20 -1.38 2.93 -1.82
C GLN A 20 -2.45 1.99 -1.25
N ARG A 21 -3.74 2.25 -1.47
CA ARG A 21 -4.84 1.36 -1.08
C ARG A 21 -4.84 0.09 -1.94
N LEU A 22 -4.75 0.23 -3.26
CA LEU A 22 -4.87 -0.88 -4.20
C LEU A 22 -3.60 -1.76 -4.29
N ASP A 23 -2.43 -1.17 -4.10
CA ASP A 23 -1.15 -1.87 -4.18
C ASP A 23 -0.28 -1.54 -2.95
N PRO A 24 -0.68 -2.00 -1.75
CA PRO A 24 0.05 -1.68 -0.54
C PRO A 24 1.39 -2.44 -0.48
N PRO A 25 2.48 -1.80 -0.02
CA PRO A 25 3.77 -2.49 0.14
C PRO A 25 3.70 -3.57 1.22
N VAL A 26 2.87 -3.39 2.26
CA VAL A 26 2.60 -4.41 3.28
C VAL A 26 1.23 -5.04 3.01
N GLN A 27 1.23 -6.33 2.73
CA GLN A 27 0.04 -7.08 2.31
C GLN A 27 -0.74 -7.66 3.50
N ASN A 28 -0.03 -8.07 4.55
CA ASN A 28 -0.63 -8.71 5.73
C ASN A 28 0.13 -8.42 7.04
N THR A 29 -0.55 -8.66 8.15
CA THR A 29 0.00 -8.64 9.51
C THR A 29 -0.53 -9.83 10.30
N ARG A 30 0.07 -10.12 11.47
CA ARG A 30 -0.35 -11.23 12.33
C ARG A 30 -0.92 -10.72 13.65
N ARG A 31 -1.89 -11.45 14.19
CA ARG A 31 -2.35 -11.31 15.57
C ARG A 31 -2.27 -12.67 16.25
N PHE A 32 -2.03 -12.66 17.56
CA PHE A 32 -1.94 -13.85 18.37
C PHE A 32 -3.06 -13.81 19.39
N VAL A 33 -3.82 -14.90 19.48
CA VAL A 33 -4.98 -15.00 20.35
C VAL A 33 -4.50 -15.14 21.79
N THR A 34 -4.90 -14.23 22.67
CA THR A 34 -4.46 -14.19 24.08
C THR A 34 -5.40 -14.91 25.03
N ALA A 35 -6.68 -15.03 24.66
CA ALA A 35 -7.71 -15.77 25.39
C ALA A 35 -8.78 -16.28 24.38
N PRO A 36 -9.52 -17.35 24.70
CA PRO A 36 -10.57 -17.86 23.82
C PRO A 36 -11.56 -16.77 23.40
N CYS A 37 -11.86 -16.70 22.10
CA CYS A 37 -12.76 -15.69 21.56
C CYS A 37 -13.40 -16.15 20.23
N THR A 38 -14.42 -15.42 19.80
CA THR A 38 -15.10 -15.67 18.52
C THR A 38 -14.87 -14.50 17.58
N VAL A 39 -14.43 -14.77 16.35
CA VAL A 39 -14.30 -13.76 15.28
C VAL A 39 -15.14 -14.20 14.09
N HIS A 40 -16.16 -13.42 13.72
CA HIS A 40 -17.09 -13.75 12.62
C HIS A 40 -17.66 -15.18 12.69
N GLY A 41 -17.96 -15.67 13.91
CA GLY A 41 -18.49 -17.02 14.14
C GLY A 41 -17.42 -18.13 14.15
N VAL A 42 -16.14 -17.80 14.00
CA VAL A 42 -15.03 -18.74 14.16
C VAL A 42 -14.54 -18.69 15.60
N GLU A 43 -14.62 -19.83 16.29
CA GLU A 43 -14.05 -20.01 17.63
C GLU A 43 -12.53 -20.14 17.56
N LEU A 44 -11.84 -19.38 18.41
CA LEU A 44 -10.39 -19.32 18.47
C LEU A 44 -9.91 -19.61 19.89
N GLN A 45 -8.76 -20.28 20.01
CA GLN A 45 -8.13 -20.63 21.28
C GLN A 45 -6.86 -19.82 21.52
N ALA A 46 -6.48 -19.68 22.80
CA ALA A 46 -5.24 -19.01 23.17
C ALA A 46 -4.03 -19.68 22.50
N GLY A 47 -3.12 -18.86 21.96
CA GLY A 47 -1.94 -19.32 21.22
C GLY A 47 -2.14 -19.45 19.71
N GLU A 48 -3.38 -19.43 19.21
CA GLU A 48 -3.63 -19.44 17.77
C GLU A 48 -3.18 -18.13 17.11
N THR A 49 -2.84 -18.23 15.81
CA THR A 49 -2.38 -17.10 15.02
C THR A 49 -3.42 -16.74 13.95
N ILE A 50 -3.77 -15.47 13.88
CA ILE A 50 -4.62 -14.91 12.84
C ILE A 50 -3.73 -14.15 11.85
N LEU A 51 -3.82 -14.52 10.58
CA LEU A 51 -3.24 -13.74 9.48
C LEU A 51 -4.30 -12.74 8.98
N VAL A 52 -4.01 -11.46 9.09
CA VAL A 52 -4.90 -10.38 8.64
C VAL A 52 -4.43 -9.86 7.30
N LEU A 53 -5.23 -10.08 6.25
CA LEU A 53 -4.93 -9.68 4.87
C LEU A 53 -5.38 -8.23 4.61
N LEU A 54 -4.51 -7.28 4.95
CA LEU A 54 -4.77 -5.84 4.80
C LEU A 54 -5.06 -5.46 3.34
N ALA A 55 -4.34 -6.05 2.39
CA ALA A 55 -4.51 -5.79 0.96
C ALA A 55 -5.88 -6.24 0.42
N ALA A 56 -6.44 -7.31 0.98
CA ALA A 56 -7.79 -7.76 0.64
C ALA A 56 -8.84 -6.82 1.24
N ALA A 57 -8.69 -6.48 2.54
CA ALA A 57 -9.57 -5.54 3.22
C ALA A 57 -9.62 -4.16 2.54
N ASN A 58 -8.49 -3.71 1.98
CA ASN A 58 -8.42 -2.48 1.21
C ASN A 58 -9.32 -2.48 -0.02
N GLN A 59 -9.58 -3.63 -0.63
CA GLN A 59 -10.38 -3.75 -1.85
C GLN A 59 -11.84 -4.13 -1.58
N ASP A 60 -12.18 -4.38 -0.32
CA ASP A 60 -13.53 -4.78 0.09
C ASP A 60 -14.54 -3.67 -0.25
N PRO A 61 -15.62 -3.98 -1.02
CA PRO A 61 -16.69 -3.02 -1.28
C PRO A 61 -17.33 -2.45 -0.02
N ALA A 62 -17.32 -3.19 1.10
CA ALA A 62 -17.84 -2.74 2.39
C ALA A 62 -16.96 -1.68 3.07
N LEU A 63 -15.72 -1.45 2.61
CA LEU A 63 -14.80 -0.50 3.22
C LEU A 63 -15.37 0.91 3.32
N ALA A 64 -16.08 1.38 2.28
CA ALA A 64 -16.70 2.70 2.27
C ALA A 64 -17.73 2.87 3.40
N ALA A 65 -18.53 1.83 3.66
CA ALA A 65 -19.53 1.84 4.71
C ALA A 65 -18.90 1.82 6.12
N ILE A 66 -17.76 1.14 6.27
CA ILE A 66 -17.02 1.04 7.55
C ILE A 66 -16.33 2.37 7.89
N THR A 67 -15.83 3.07 6.87
CA THR A 67 -14.96 4.25 7.02
C THR A 67 -15.70 5.59 6.98
N GLY A 68 -16.94 5.61 6.47
CA GLY A 68 -17.79 6.81 6.45
C GLY A 68 -17.21 7.99 5.65
N SER A 69 -16.22 7.76 4.80
CA SER A 69 -15.52 8.79 4.02
C SER A 69 -14.97 8.22 2.71
N ASN A 70 -14.19 9.01 1.95
CA ASN A 70 -13.51 8.51 0.76
C ASN A 70 -12.63 7.29 1.11
N PRO A 71 -12.91 6.09 0.56
CA PRO A 71 -12.16 4.87 0.87
C PRO A 71 -10.65 5.00 0.63
N ALA A 72 -10.24 5.83 -0.34
CA ALA A 72 -8.84 6.12 -0.62
C ALA A 72 -8.12 6.72 0.61
N HIS A 73 -8.82 7.49 1.44
CA HIS A 73 -8.24 8.16 2.61
C HIS A 73 -8.17 7.27 3.86
N GLN A 74 -8.87 6.13 3.87
CA GLN A 74 -9.03 5.26 5.04
C GLN A 74 -8.64 3.78 4.81
N GLY A 75 -7.81 3.50 3.82
CA GLY A 75 -7.23 2.16 3.64
C GLY A 75 -6.34 1.72 4.82
N PHE A 76 -6.21 0.40 4.99
CA PHE A 76 -5.43 -0.28 6.02
C PHE A 76 -3.94 -0.45 5.67
N SER A 77 -3.44 0.17 4.59
CA SER A 77 -2.04 0.04 4.15
C SER A 77 -1.02 0.54 5.18
N PHE A 78 -1.46 1.39 6.12
CA PHE A 78 -0.66 1.87 7.24
C PHE A 78 -1.14 1.32 8.60
N GLY A 79 -1.94 0.24 8.58
CA GLY A 79 -2.55 -0.33 9.78
C GLY A 79 -3.62 0.57 10.39
N ALA A 80 -4.11 0.16 11.57
CA ALA A 80 -5.16 0.87 12.31
C ALA A 80 -4.97 0.70 13.83
N GLY A 81 -5.68 1.52 14.60
CA GLY A 81 -5.69 1.46 16.07
C GLY A 81 -4.38 1.89 16.72
N ALA A 82 -4.02 1.22 17.82
CA ALA A 82 -2.83 1.53 18.62
C ALA A 82 -1.50 1.31 17.85
N HIS A 83 -1.51 0.43 16.84
CA HIS A 83 -0.35 0.14 16.00
C HIS A 83 -0.45 0.77 14.61
N ARG A 84 -1.26 1.84 14.44
CA ARG A 84 -1.24 2.62 13.20
C ARG A 84 0.18 3.15 12.95
N CYS A 85 0.63 3.11 11.70
CA CYS A 85 1.98 3.50 11.33
C CYS A 85 2.22 4.98 11.68
N PRO A 86 3.19 5.30 12.56
CA PRO A 86 3.50 6.68 12.89
C PRO A 86 4.13 7.44 11.71
N GLY A 87 4.69 6.71 10.73
CA GLY A 87 5.36 7.26 9.56
C GLY A 87 4.46 7.53 8.35
N ARG A 88 3.13 7.39 8.45
CA ARG A 88 2.21 7.54 7.30
C ARG A 88 2.42 8.84 6.54
N GLU A 89 2.34 9.97 7.24
CA GLU A 89 2.46 11.30 6.60
C GLU A 89 3.86 11.55 6.05
N LEU A 90 4.90 11.06 6.73
CA LEU A 90 6.29 11.14 6.25
C LEU A 90 6.48 10.34 4.95
N ALA A 91 6.02 9.09 4.92
CA ALA A 91 6.12 8.22 3.75
C ALA A 91 5.36 8.80 2.55
N LEU A 92 4.13 9.26 2.75
CA LEU A 92 3.34 9.91 1.71
C LEU A 92 3.97 11.23 1.25
N GLY A 93 4.58 11.99 2.15
CA GLY A 93 5.33 13.20 1.83
C GLY A 93 6.52 12.92 0.91
N ILE A 94 7.36 11.93 1.25
CA ILE A 94 8.50 11.52 0.43
C ILE A 94 8.04 11.14 -0.98
N VAL A 95 7.00 10.31 -1.10
CA VAL A 95 6.50 9.87 -2.40
C VAL A 95 5.87 11.03 -3.18
N ARG A 96 5.13 11.94 -2.53
CA ARG A 96 4.61 13.15 -3.20
C ARG A 96 5.72 14.02 -3.77
N CYS A 97 6.79 14.27 -3.00
CA CYS A 97 7.94 15.05 -3.47
C CYS A 97 8.62 14.38 -4.67
N LEU A 98 8.84 13.06 -4.61
CA LEU A 98 9.42 12.28 -5.70
C LEU A 98 8.55 12.35 -6.96
N LEU A 99 7.25 12.07 -6.84
CA LEU A 99 6.32 12.11 -7.98
C LEU A 99 6.23 13.51 -8.58
N HIS A 100 6.23 14.55 -7.76
CA HIS A 100 6.26 15.92 -8.24
C HIS A 100 7.53 16.20 -9.08
N ALA A 101 8.70 15.82 -8.57
CA ALA A 101 9.96 15.98 -9.31
C ALA A 101 9.95 15.20 -10.64
N LEU A 102 9.48 13.95 -10.64
CA LEU A 102 9.38 13.12 -11.85
C LEU A 102 8.38 13.66 -12.87
N LEU A 103 7.27 14.25 -12.42
CA LEU A 103 6.27 14.85 -13.31
C LEU A 103 6.80 16.11 -14.02
N GLN A 104 7.70 16.86 -13.38
CA GLN A 104 8.38 18.03 -13.97
C GLN A 104 9.60 17.65 -14.85
N GLY A 105 10.17 16.46 -14.64
CA GLY A 105 11.32 15.95 -15.38
C GLY A 105 10.98 15.20 -16.67
N PRO A 106 11.96 14.48 -17.26
CA PRO A 106 11.78 13.73 -18.51
C PRO A 106 10.75 12.58 -18.40
N GLY A 107 10.25 12.28 -17.20
CA GLY A 107 9.25 11.24 -16.94
C GLY A 107 9.87 9.91 -16.54
N LEU A 108 9.03 8.99 -16.06
CA LEU A 108 9.47 7.65 -15.62
C LEU A 108 10.02 6.80 -16.77
N ASP A 109 9.51 6.98 -17.98
CA ASP A 109 9.95 6.22 -19.17
C ASP A 109 11.44 6.43 -19.48
N ALA A 110 11.99 7.60 -19.11
CA ALA A 110 13.40 7.91 -19.30
C ALA A 110 14.33 7.14 -18.36
N LEU A 111 13.82 6.52 -17.29
CA LEU A 111 14.64 5.75 -16.35
C LEU A 111 14.99 4.37 -16.89
N ALA A 112 14.30 3.87 -17.93
CA ALA A 112 14.57 2.57 -18.55
C ALA A 112 14.81 1.44 -17.53
N LEU A 113 13.91 1.31 -16.54
CA LEU A 113 14.04 0.30 -15.48
C LEU A 113 13.22 -0.95 -15.79
N ASP A 114 13.77 -2.11 -15.49
CA ASP A 114 13.04 -3.36 -15.28
C ASP A 114 12.90 -3.61 -13.77
N TRP A 115 11.93 -4.45 -13.41
CA TRP A 115 11.75 -4.83 -12.01
C TRP A 115 11.19 -6.24 -11.84
N GLN A 116 11.54 -6.82 -10.69
CA GLN A 116 10.94 -8.04 -10.17
C GLN A 116 10.63 -7.87 -8.69
N TYR A 117 9.73 -8.69 -8.15
CA TYR A 117 9.48 -8.68 -6.71
C TYR A 117 10.40 -9.65 -5.98
N GLN A 118 11.02 -9.18 -4.91
CA GLN A 118 11.68 -10.07 -3.96
C GLN A 118 10.66 -11.02 -3.32
N ALA A 119 11.02 -12.30 -3.19
CA ALA A 119 10.22 -13.26 -2.43
C ALA A 119 10.04 -12.78 -0.99
N SER A 120 8.79 -12.56 -0.58
CA SER A 120 8.44 -12.08 0.76
C SER A 120 7.07 -12.58 1.17
N VAL A 121 6.93 -12.90 2.47
CA VAL A 121 5.70 -13.45 3.05
C VAL A 121 4.63 -12.38 3.32
N ASN A 122 5.02 -11.11 3.37
CA ASN A 122 4.12 -10.00 3.69
C ASN A 122 4.39 -8.72 2.90
N GLY A 123 5.53 -8.61 2.20
CA GLY A 123 5.95 -7.40 1.49
C GLY A 123 5.87 -7.53 -0.02
N ARG A 124 5.49 -6.46 -0.71
CA ARG A 124 5.78 -6.26 -2.14
C ARG A 124 7.00 -5.33 -2.24
N ILE A 125 8.18 -5.91 -2.42
CA ILE A 125 9.44 -5.18 -2.45
C ILE A 125 9.99 -5.27 -3.87
N PRO A 126 9.88 -4.20 -4.69
CA PRO A 126 10.43 -4.20 -6.03
C PRO A 126 11.96 -4.12 -5.97
N LEU A 127 12.61 -4.98 -6.72
CA LEU A 127 14.04 -4.94 -7.05
C LEU A 127 14.14 -4.37 -8.47
N PHE A 128 14.77 -3.21 -8.60
CA PHE A 128 14.95 -2.53 -9.87
C PHE A 128 16.30 -2.88 -10.49
N SER A 129 16.34 -2.97 -11.82
CA SER A 129 17.56 -3.11 -12.62
C SER A 129 17.46 -2.25 -13.87
N ASP A 130 18.60 -1.88 -14.45
CA ASP A 130 18.62 -1.16 -15.73
C ASP A 130 18.21 -2.10 -16.87
N ARG A 131 17.32 -1.62 -17.73
CA ARG A 131 16.81 -2.36 -18.88
C ARG A 131 17.92 -2.45 -19.93
N GLY A 132 18.58 -3.60 -20.00
CA GLY A 132 19.67 -3.89 -20.94
C GLY A 132 20.96 -4.41 -20.31
N GLU A 133 21.08 -4.48 -18.99
CA GLU A 133 22.25 -5.09 -18.33
C GLU A 133 22.12 -6.61 -18.12
N ALA A 134 20.96 -7.20 -18.41
CA ALA A 134 20.73 -8.63 -18.28
C ALA A 134 21.26 -9.42 -19.50
N GLU A 135 22.56 -9.30 -19.84
CA GLU A 135 23.25 -10.24 -20.76
C GLU A 135 24.79 -10.10 -20.79
N GLN A 136 25.46 -10.02 -19.62
CA GLN A 136 26.89 -10.34 -19.50
C GLN A 136 27.15 -11.33 -18.35
#